data_AF-A0A3N4K6R7-F1
#
_entry.id   AF-A0A3N4K6R7-F1
#
_cell.length_a   1.000
_cell.length_b   1.000
_cell.length_c   1.000
_cell.angle_alpha   90.00
_cell.angle_beta   90.00
_cell.angle_gamma   90.00
#
_symmetry.space_group_name_H-M   'P 1'
#
loop_
_entity.id
_entity.type
_entity.pdbx_description
1 polymer ?
#
loop_
_entity_poly.entity_id
_entity_poly.type
_entity_poly.pdbx_seq_one_letter_code
_entity_poly.pdbx_strand_id
1 'polypeptide(L)'
;MNSCPWLPIMVELKIWLAVVIYMRLHPTRKSTEYWHQDGFTPIHLPTCYISLFHFQQIHCFFHVSMPLKSQEKKVSKNWYYKVKPLSTLLHTACKKYYIPAMNIAIDEIMVSFQGRSSYTLKVPNKLIGKRYQIFSICDAGYTIY
;
A
#
# COMPACT_ATOMS: atom_id res chain seq x y z
N MET A 1 4.56 32.98 6.69
CA MET A 1 4.28 31.56 6.42
C MET A 1 4.58 30.81 7.71
N ASN A 2 3.56 30.49 8.49
CA ASN A 2 3.74 29.75 9.74
C ASN A 2 3.98 28.29 9.39
N SER A 3 5.21 27.83 9.57
CA SER A 3 5.56 26.42 9.52
C SER A 3 4.86 25.71 10.68
N CYS A 4 3.75 25.03 10.38
CA CYS A 4 3.15 24.09 11.31
C CYS A 4 4.23 23.06 11.69
N PRO A 5 4.57 22.91 12.98
CA PRO A 5 5.47 21.84 13.41
C PRO A 5 4.79 20.51 13.09
N TRP A 6 5.49 19.65 12.35
CA TRP A 6 5.03 18.29 12.07
C TRP A 6 4.69 17.61 13.41
N LEU A 7 3.40 17.31 13.65
CA LEU A 7 2.98 16.48 14.79
C LEU A 7 3.69 15.12 14.72
N PRO A 8 3.79 14.37 15.83
CA PRO A 8 4.35 13.01 15.79
C PRO A 8 3.59 12.14 14.79
N ILE A 9 4.24 11.90 13.63
CA ILE A 9 3.74 11.26 12.41
C ILE A 9 2.98 9.95 12.68
N MET A 10 3.29 9.28 13.79
CA MET A 10 2.72 7.98 14.17
C MET A 10 1.20 7.99 14.36
N VAL A 11 0.60 9.05 14.93
CA VAL A 11 -0.86 9.11 15.13
C VAL A 11 -1.56 9.37 13.80
N GLU A 12 -1.06 10.34 13.04
CA GLU A 12 -1.61 10.71 11.74
C GLU A 12 -1.50 9.58 10.71
N LEU A 13 -0.39 8.82 10.74
CA LEU A 13 -0.20 7.67 9.86
C LEU A 13 -1.19 6.54 10.17
N LYS A 14 -1.56 6.33 11.44
CA LYS A 14 -2.62 5.37 11.82
C LYS A 14 -3.98 5.81 11.29
N ILE A 15 -4.31 7.10 11.41
CA ILE A 15 -5.56 7.66 10.87
C ILE A 15 -5.57 7.52 9.34
N TRP A 16 -4.47 7.89 8.66
CA TRP A 16 -4.31 7.71 7.23
C TRP A 16 -4.51 6.25 6.81
N LEU A 17 -3.90 5.30 7.53
CA LEU A 17 -4.05 3.87 7.24
C LEU A 17 -5.49 3.40 7.46
N ALA A 18 -6.16 3.86 8.51
CA ALA A 18 -7.57 3.56 8.78
C ALA A 18 -8.48 4.08 7.65
N VAL A 19 -8.22 5.29 7.14
CA VAL A 19 -8.92 5.84 5.98
C VAL A 19 -8.65 4.99 4.73
N VAL A 20 -7.41 4.59 4.45
CA VAL A 20 -7.07 3.74 3.30
C VAL A 20 -7.80 2.41 3.36
N ILE A 21 -7.87 1.76 4.53
CA ILE A 21 -8.62 0.50 4.73
C ILE A 21 -10.11 0.74 4.52
N TYR A 22 -10.66 1.80 5.10
CA TYR A 22 -12.07 2.16 4.97
C TYR A 22 -12.47 2.40 3.50
N MET A 23 -11.64 3.09 2.72
CA MET A 23 -11.88 3.29 1.28
C MET A 23 -11.92 1.98 0.47
N ARG A 24 -11.28 0.91 0.96
CA ARG A 24 -11.37 -0.43 0.34
C ARG A 24 -12.65 -1.15 0.71
N LEU A 25 -13.18 -0.92 1.90
CA LEU A 25 -14.45 -1.48 2.37
C LEU A 25 -15.66 -0.74 1.79
N HIS A 26 -15.53 0.57 1.55
CA HIS A 26 -16.60 1.44 1.06
C HIS A 26 -16.18 2.19 -0.21
N PRO A 27 -16.00 1.50 -1.35
CA PRO A 27 -15.46 2.10 -2.55
C PRO A 27 -16.37 3.20 -3.13
N THR A 28 -15.80 4.36 -3.37
CA THR A 28 -16.42 5.48 -4.10
C THR A 28 -15.72 5.71 -5.45
N ARG A 29 -16.27 6.59 -6.30
CA ARG A 29 -15.69 6.87 -7.62
C ARG A 29 -14.45 7.75 -7.52
N LYS A 30 -14.46 8.72 -6.60
CA LYS A 30 -13.36 9.66 -6.39
C LYS A 30 -12.96 9.67 -4.92
N SER A 31 -11.65 9.73 -4.66
CA SER A 31 -11.12 9.85 -3.30
C SER A 31 -11.58 11.14 -2.59
N THR A 32 -11.97 12.18 -3.31
CA THR A 32 -12.49 13.42 -2.72
C THR A 32 -13.91 13.28 -2.18
N GLU A 33 -14.70 12.31 -2.67
CA GLU A 33 -16.09 12.10 -2.27
C GLU A 33 -16.20 11.74 -0.78
N TYR A 34 -15.17 11.12 -0.19
CA TYR A 34 -15.18 10.77 1.23
C TYR A 34 -15.13 11.98 2.19
N TRP A 35 -14.80 13.17 1.67
CA TRP A 35 -14.80 14.44 2.42
C TRP A 35 -15.95 15.36 1.98
N HIS A 36 -16.85 14.89 1.12
CA HIS A 36 -17.99 15.67 0.70
C HIS A 36 -19.02 15.76 1.82
N GLN A 37 -19.52 16.98 2.08
CA GLN A 37 -20.52 17.26 3.09
C GLN A 37 -21.60 18.14 2.46
N ASP A 38 -22.62 17.53 1.88
CA ASP A 38 -23.80 18.22 1.32
C ASP A 38 -25.09 17.94 2.09
N GLY A 39 -25.01 17.15 3.16
CA GLY A 39 -26.17 16.72 3.95
C GLY A 39 -26.95 15.53 3.37
N PHE A 40 -26.61 15.08 2.16
CA PHE A 40 -27.21 13.93 1.49
C PHE A 40 -26.25 12.72 1.43
N THR A 41 -24.94 12.97 1.44
CA THR A 41 -23.92 11.93 1.45
C THR A 41 -23.69 11.37 2.87
N PRO A 42 -23.48 10.05 3.01
CA PRO A 42 -23.18 9.44 4.30
C PRO A 42 -21.87 10.00 4.87
N ILE A 43 -21.83 10.18 6.18
CA ILE A 43 -20.63 10.61 6.88
C ILE A 43 -19.64 9.44 6.91
N HIS A 44 -18.47 9.63 6.30
CA HIS A 44 -17.38 8.67 6.31
C HIS A 44 -16.52 8.86 7.56
N LEU A 45 -16.91 8.27 8.68
CA LEU A 45 -16.33 8.54 10.00
C LEU A 45 -14.78 8.64 10.07
N PRO A 46 -13.98 7.78 9.39
CA PRO A 46 -12.52 7.91 9.41
C PRO A 46 -11.99 9.23 8.81
N THR A 47 -12.71 9.83 7.87
CA THR A 47 -12.31 11.12 7.25
C THR A 47 -12.57 12.31 8.15
N CYS A 48 -13.35 12.17 9.22
CA CYS A 48 -13.52 13.22 10.23
C CYS A 48 -12.24 13.49 11.04
N TYR A 49 -11.29 12.54 11.05
CA TYR A 49 -10.06 12.62 11.84
C TYR A 49 -8.85 13.15 11.05
N ILE A 50 -8.99 13.40 9.74
CA ILE A 50 -7.92 13.91 8.88
C ILE A 50 -8.52 14.72 7.74
N SER A 51 -8.00 15.91 7.44
CA SER A 51 -8.50 16.70 6.31
C SER A 51 -8.10 16.06 4.97
N LEU A 52 -8.87 16.34 3.91
CA LEU A 52 -8.54 15.87 2.54
C LEU A 52 -7.12 16.29 2.14
N PHE A 53 -6.77 17.55 2.42
CA PHE A 53 -5.44 18.09 2.13
C PHE A 53 -4.34 17.32 2.85
N HIS A 54 -4.50 17.07 4.16
CA HIS A 54 -3.51 16.36 4.95
C HIS A 54 -3.39 14.89 4.53
N PHE A 55 -4.52 14.23 4.26
CA PHE A 55 -4.56 12.88 3.70
C PHE A 55 -3.78 12.80 2.39
N GLN A 56 -3.99 13.75 1.47
CA GLN A 56 -3.27 13.82 0.19
C GLN A 56 -1.78 14.07 0.39
N GLN A 57 -1.38 14.94 1.32
CA GLN A 57 0.03 15.16 1.65
C GLN A 57 0.70 13.88 2.11
N ILE A 58 0.13 13.19 3.10
CA ILE A 58 0.68 11.90 3.56
C ILE A 58 0.72 10.90 2.41
N HIS A 59 -0.36 10.76 1.64
CA HIS A 59 -0.44 9.83 0.52
C HIS A 59 0.63 10.08 -0.56
N CYS A 60 0.98 11.34 -0.84
CA CYS A 60 1.98 11.71 -1.83
C CYS A 60 3.43 11.54 -1.34
N PHE A 61 3.69 11.77 -0.05
CA PHE A 61 5.04 11.79 0.52
C PHE A 61 5.38 10.55 1.37
N PHE A 62 4.47 9.59 1.47
CA PHE A 62 4.71 8.36 2.22
C PHE A 62 5.84 7.53 1.61
N HIS A 63 6.88 7.29 2.41
CA HIS A 63 8.03 6.48 2.05
C HIS A 63 8.40 5.52 3.19
N VAL A 64 8.64 4.26 2.85
CA VAL A 64 9.06 3.21 3.81
C VAL A 64 10.56 2.91 3.76
N SER A 65 11.27 3.54 2.83
CA SER A 65 12.71 3.39 2.63
C SER A 65 13.36 4.75 2.43
N MET A 66 14.58 4.91 2.93
CA MET A 66 15.39 6.07 2.59
C MET A 66 15.79 6.05 1.10
N PRO A 67 15.89 7.23 0.45
CA PRO A 67 16.40 7.30 -0.90
C PRO A 67 17.87 6.85 -0.95
N LEU A 68 18.17 5.90 -1.83
CA LEU A 68 19.55 5.46 -2.06
C LEU A 68 20.41 6.59 -2.63
N LYS A 69 21.67 6.64 -2.22
CA LYS A 69 22.68 7.53 -2.84
C LYS A 69 22.93 7.08 -4.29
N SER A 70 23.38 8.00 -5.14
CA SER A 70 23.57 7.74 -6.58
C SER A 70 24.46 6.53 -6.89
N GLN A 71 25.48 6.30 -6.06
CA GLN A 71 26.39 5.15 -6.15
C GLN A 71 25.68 3.83 -5.77
N GLU A 72 24.84 3.84 -4.74
CA GLU A 72 24.09 2.66 -4.27
C GLU A 72 22.99 2.25 -5.26
N LYS A 73 22.40 3.19 -6.00
CA LYS A 73 21.42 2.89 -7.05
C LYS A 73 21.99 2.04 -8.19
N LYS A 74 23.29 2.19 -8.51
CA LYS A 74 23.97 1.38 -9.52
C LYS A 74 24.25 -0.04 -9.02
N VAL A 75 24.41 -0.21 -7.72
CA VAL A 75 24.72 -1.51 -7.06
C VAL A 75 23.45 -2.26 -6.69
N SER A 76 22.36 -1.57 -6.33
CA SER A 76 21.12 -2.22 -5.92
C SER A 76 20.39 -2.82 -7.15
N LYS A 77 20.65 -4.09 -7.44
CA LYS A 77 19.90 -4.87 -8.45
C LYS A 77 18.43 -5.13 -8.06
N ASN A 78 18.06 -4.87 -6.79
CA ASN A 78 16.72 -5.13 -6.28
C ASN A 78 15.77 -3.98 -6.63
N TRP A 79 15.00 -4.15 -7.70
CA TRP A 79 14.02 -3.15 -8.15
C TRP A 79 12.98 -2.77 -7.09
N TYR A 80 12.69 -3.67 -6.17
CA TYR A 80 11.73 -3.51 -5.07
C TYR A 80 12.37 -2.94 -3.79
N TYR A 81 13.61 -2.45 -3.82
CA TYR A 81 14.31 -1.93 -2.61
C TYR A 81 13.47 -0.91 -1.83
N LYS A 82 12.66 -0.11 -2.54
CA LYS A 82 11.80 0.91 -1.94
C LYS A 82 10.76 0.36 -0.99
N VAL A 83 10.28 -0.86 -1.23
CA VAL A 83 9.26 -1.52 -0.41
C VAL A 83 9.84 -2.63 0.45
N LYS A 84 11.13 -2.95 0.27
CA LYS A 84 11.83 -4.03 0.99
C LYS A 84 11.70 -3.90 2.52
N PRO A 85 11.91 -2.74 3.16
CA PRO A 85 11.79 -2.65 4.63
C PRO A 85 10.40 -3.07 5.14
N LEU A 86 9.34 -2.64 4.45
CA LEU A 86 7.97 -3.00 4.79
C LEU A 86 7.70 -4.49 4.54
N SER A 87 8.12 -5.01 3.39
CA SER A 87 7.96 -6.43 3.05
C SER A 87 8.69 -7.34 4.05
N THR A 88 9.92 -7.00 4.44
CA THR A 88 10.67 -7.75 5.46
C THR A 88 9.98 -7.71 6.82
N LEU A 89 9.44 -6.56 7.22
CA LEU A 89 8.67 -6.44 8.46
C LEU A 89 7.43 -7.34 8.45
N LEU A 90 6.65 -7.29 7.36
CA LEU A 90 5.45 -8.12 7.20
C LEU A 90 5.79 -9.61 7.19
N HIS A 91 6.80 -10.01 6.42
CA HIS A 91 7.27 -11.40 6.36
C HIS A 91 7.68 -11.94 7.74
N THR A 92 8.44 -11.13 8.49
CA THR A 92 8.89 -11.50 9.84
C THR A 92 7.71 -11.64 10.79
N ALA A 93 6.74 -10.74 10.72
CA ALA A 93 5.51 -10.82 11.51
C ALA A 93 4.67 -12.05 11.14
N CYS A 94 4.43 -12.31 9.85
CA CYS A 94 3.69 -13.48 9.39
C CYS A 94 4.34 -14.78 9.89
N LYS A 95 5.66 -14.94 9.73
CA LYS A 95 6.39 -16.12 10.23
C LYS A 95 6.33 -16.29 11.74
N LYS A 96 6.28 -15.17 12.48
CA LYS A 96 6.24 -15.21 13.95
C LYS A 96 4.86 -15.66 14.46
N TYR A 97 3.79 -15.22 13.80
CA TYR A 97 2.42 -15.41 14.31
C TYR A 97 1.62 -16.49 13.59
N TYR A 98 2.12 -17.02 12.48
CA TYR A 98 1.43 -18.04 11.70
C TYR A 98 2.35 -19.21 11.37
N ILE A 99 1.89 -20.41 11.69
CA ILE A 99 2.54 -21.67 11.32
C ILE A 99 1.63 -22.33 10.28
N PRO A 100 2.08 -22.51 9.03
CA PRO A 100 1.27 -23.12 8.00
C PRO A 100 1.04 -24.62 8.29
N ALA A 101 -0.11 -25.12 7.86
CA ALA A 101 -0.45 -26.53 7.82
C ALA A 101 0.34 -27.27 6.73
N MET A 102 0.15 -28.59 6.66
CA MET A 102 0.82 -29.44 5.66
C MET A 102 0.39 -29.12 4.22
N ASN A 103 -0.85 -28.65 4.04
CA ASN A 103 -1.43 -28.40 2.72
C ASN A 103 -1.27 -26.93 2.33
N ILE A 104 -0.12 -26.60 1.75
CA ILE A 104 0.17 -25.27 1.24
C ILE A 104 0.06 -25.21 -0.29
N ALA A 105 -0.36 -24.06 -0.80
CA ALA A 105 -0.32 -23.73 -2.22
C ALA A 105 0.72 -22.65 -2.48
N ILE A 106 1.45 -22.76 -3.58
CA ILE A 106 2.32 -21.69 -4.08
C ILE A 106 1.67 -21.16 -5.35
N ASP A 107 1.39 -19.86 -5.39
CA ASP A 107 0.71 -19.24 -6.53
C ASP A 107 1.20 -17.82 -6.78
N GLU A 108 0.84 -17.29 -7.95
CA GLU A 108 1.18 -15.96 -8.43
C GLU A 108 0.07 -14.96 -8.13
N ILE A 109 0.36 -13.97 -7.29
CA ILE A 109 -0.49 -12.80 -7.07
C ILE A 109 -0.17 -11.73 -8.12
N MET A 110 -1.22 -11.30 -8.82
CA MET A 110 -1.14 -10.31 -9.89
C MET A 110 -1.70 -8.96 -9.45
N VAL A 111 -0.81 -8.03 -9.06
CA VAL A 111 -1.16 -6.69 -8.57
C VAL A 111 -1.22 -5.69 -9.74
N SER A 112 -2.37 -5.03 -9.93
CA SER A 112 -2.54 -4.06 -11.02
C SER A 112 -1.69 -2.81 -10.82
N PHE A 113 -1.02 -2.36 -11.89
CA PHE A 113 -0.25 -1.12 -11.89
C PHE A 113 -0.27 -0.47 -13.27
N GLN A 114 -0.73 0.78 -13.34
CA GLN A 114 -0.83 1.53 -14.59
C GLN A 114 0.29 2.57 -14.77
N GLY A 115 1.18 2.72 -13.78
CA GLY A 115 2.30 3.67 -13.85
C GLY A 115 3.47 3.18 -14.71
N ARG A 116 4.53 3.99 -14.76
CA ARG A 116 5.76 3.66 -15.48
C ARG A 116 6.65 2.76 -14.62
N SER A 117 6.75 1.49 -14.99
CA SER A 117 7.69 0.54 -14.39
C SER A 117 8.17 -0.46 -15.44
N SER A 118 9.46 -0.76 -15.44
CA SER A 118 10.06 -1.78 -16.29
C SER A 118 9.80 -3.22 -15.79
N TYR A 119 9.33 -3.36 -14.55
CA TYR A 119 9.15 -4.66 -13.88
C TYR A 119 7.70 -5.15 -13.87
N THR A 120 6.80 -4.45 -14.55
CA THR A 120 5.44 -4.97 -14.78
C THR A 120 5.42 -5.92 -15.97
N LEU A 121 4.72 -7.03 -15.80
CA LEU A 121 4.52 -8.05 -16.83
C LEU A 121 3.13 -7.92 -17.44
N LYS A 122 3.03 -8.24 -18.74
CA LYS A 122 1.76 -8.47 -19.43
C LYS A 122 1.69 -9.96 -19.74
N VAL A 123 0.71 -10.64 -19.16
CA VAL A 123 0.50 -12.06 -19.43
C VAL A 123 -0.15 -12.19 -20.81
N PRO A 124 0.44 -12.96 -21.75
CA PRO A 124 -0.17 -13.21 -23.05
C PRO A 124 -1.58 -13.79 -22.89
N ASN A 125 -2.49 -13.46 -23.81
CA ASN A 125 -3.86 -13.97 -23.86
C ASN A 125 -4.80 -13.57 -22.70
N LYS A 126 -4.35 -12.81 -21.71
CA LYS A 126 -5.25 -12.15 -20.75
C LYS A 126 -5.61 -10.76 -21.27
N LEU A 127 -6.91 -10.42 -21.27
CA LEU A 127 -7.42 -9.08 -21.60
C LEU A 127 -6.99 -7.99 -20.60
N ILE A 128 -6.31 -8.41 -19.55
CA ILE A 128 -5.90 -7.59 -18.42
C ILE A 128 -4.58 -6.89 -18.75
N GLY A 129 -4.47 -5.61 -18.38
CA GLY A 129 -3.27 -4.80 -18.58
C GLY A 129 -2.04 -5.24 -17.77
N LYS A 130 -0.99 -4.41 -17.81
CA LYS A 130 0.29 -4.64 -17.10
C LYS A 130 0.09 -4.76 -15.58
N ARG A 131 0.81 -5.69 -14.94
CA ARG A 131 0.74 -5.97 -13.50
C ARG A 131 2.10 -6.32 -12.91
N TYR A 132 2.24 -6.21 -11.59
CA TYR A 132 3.32 -6.89 -10.87
C TYR A 132 2.91 -8.32 -10.59
N GLN A 133 3.84 -9.25 -10.80
CA GLN A 133 3.70 -10.65 -10.43
C GLN A 133 4.50 -10.89 -9.16
N ILE A 134 3.85 -11.41 -8.13
CA ILE A 134 4.43 -11.70 -6.82
C ILE A 134 4.11 -13.14 -6.50
N PHE A 135 5.11 -13.97 -6.21
CA PHE A 135 4.87 -15.33 -5.71
C PHE A 135 4.51 -15.27 -4.23
N SER A 136 3.50 -16.03 -3.83
CA SER A 136 3.07 -16.14 -2.44
C SER A 136 2.78 -17.58 -2.06
N ILE A 137 2.97 -17.89 -0.79
CA ILE A 137 2.50 -19.13 -0.18
C ILE A 137 1.12 -18.87 0.42
N CYS A 138 0.15 -19.70 0.11
CA CYS A 138 -1.21 -19.60 0.61
C CYS A 138 -1.59 -20.86 1.39
N ASP A 139 -2.24 -20.67 2.53
CA ASP A 139 -2.75 -21.75 3.39
C ASP A 139 -4.10 -21.36 3.98
N ALA A 140 -5.15 -22.10 3.63
CA ALA A 140 -6.52 -21.93 4.12
C ALA A 140 -7.03 -20.46 4.21
N GLY A 141 -6.69 -19.63 3.21
CA GLY A 141 -7.08 -18.21 3.16
C GLY A 141 -6.07 -17.22 3.79
N TYR A 142 -4.99 -17.72 4.37
CA TYR A 142 -3.83 -16.93 4.79
C TYR A 142 -2.80 -16.83 3.67
N THR A 143 -2.17 -15.65 3.51
CA THR A 143 -1.14 -15.40 2.49
C THR A 143 0.17 -14.98 3.15
N ILE A 144 1.25 -15.68 2.81
CA ILE A 144 2.62 -15.42 3.26
C ILE A 144 3.42 -14.94 2.04
N TYR A 145 4.02 -13.75 2.18
CA TYR A 145 4.88 -13.11 1.16
C TYR A 145 6.36 -13.44 1.37
#